data_AF-A0A2M7TWC6-F1
#
_entry.id   AF-A0A2M7TWC6-F1
#
_cell.length_a   1.000
_cell.length_b   1.000
_cell.length_c   1.000
_cell.angle_alpha   90.00
_cell.angle_beta   90.00
_cell.angle_gamma   90.00
#
_symmetry.space_group_name_H-M   'P 1'
#
loop_
_entity.id
_entity.type
_entity.pdbx_description
1 polymer ?
#
loop_
_entity_poly.entity_id
_entity_poly.type
_entity_poly.pdbx_seq_one_letter_code
_entity_poly.pdbx_strand_id
1 'polypeptide(L)'
;MINKKIIKIILLWFLADAAIWLIFFNFVTHTSFVLALLYFSSLSIVFLLLFKDIFVKISTHTMKRDLLLIIGAFFLHVATYWICHRFLTAPLELMKHNTASFMQVDRYFIWVKPIDSLLQQLMIIVLVTKLYEQKVSIRTLAILLGVLFGVAHFYSMQHMELGPTALMVFFTTLFALVMPYLLLKVKNGYLYNFMIHIALVDLAALTFWGLFG
;
A
#
# COMPACT_ATOMS: atom_id res chain seq x y z
N MET A 1 -15.33 25.51 11.58
CA MET A 1 -14.67 25.98 10.33
C MET A 1 -13.49 25.07 10.04
N ILE A 2 -13.42 24.41 8.88
CA ILE A 2 -12.27 23.56 8.52
C ILE A 2 -11.08 24.48 8.18
N ASN A 3 -9.91 24.23 8.77
CA ASN A 3 -8.70 25.00 8.53
C ASN A 3 -8.27 24.86 7.06
N LYS A 4 -8.07 25.99 6.34
CA LYS A 4 -7.63 26.02 4.94
C LYS A 4 -6.36 25.19 4.69
N LYS A 5 -5.46 25.09 5.68
CA LYS A 5 -4.25 24.26 5.59
C LYS A 5 -4.57 22.76 5.51
N ILE A 6 -5.56 22.28 6.27
CA ILE A 6 -6.00 20.87 6.24
C ILE A 6 -6.50 20.51 4.84
N ILE A 7 -7.39 21.34 4.29
CA ILE A 7 -7.94 21.13 2.93
C ILE A 7 -6.81 21.11 1.90
N LYS A 8 -5.87 22.07 1.98
CA LYS A 8 -4.71 22.12 1.08
C LYS A 8 -3.87 20.84 1.15
N ILE A 9 -3.60 20.31 2.34
CA ILE A 9 -2.82 19.07 2.51
C ILE A 9 -3.54 17.89 1.83
N ILE A 10 -4.84 17.74 2.07
CA ILE A 10 -5.64 16.65 1.49
C ILE A 10 -5.66 16.76 -0.05
N LEU A 11 -5.92 17.95 -0.59
CA LEU A 11 -5.96 18.16 -2.04
C LEU A 11 -4.61 17.88 -2.71
N LEU A 12 -3.51 18.36 -2.13
CA LEU A 12 -2.18 18.10 -2.69
C LEU A 12 -1.82 16.61 -2.63
N TRP A 13 -2.20 15.91 -1.57
CA TRP A 13 -2.00 14.47 -1.47
C TRP A 13 -2.79 13.72 -2.55
N PHE A 14 -4.06 14.06 -2.75
CA PHE A 14 -4.88 13.48 -3.81
C PHE A 14 -4.35 13.77 -5.21
N LEU A 15 -3.89 14.99 -5.47
CA LEU A 15 -3.31 15.35 -6.76
C LEU A 15 -2.03 14.57 -7.03
N ALA A 16 -1.19 14.37 -6.01
CA ALA A 16 0.01 13.55 -6.14
C ALA A 16 -0.34 12.07 -6.41
N ASP A 17 -1.28 11.50 -5.64
CA ASP A 17 -1.75 10.12 -5.83
C ASP A 17 -2.36 9.92 -7.23
N ALA A 18 -3.28 10.79 -7.63
CA ALA A 18 -3.90 10.75 -8.95
C ALA A 18 -2.85 10.88 -10.08
N ALA A 19 -1.87 11.77 -9.95
CA ALA A 19 -0.82 11.92 -10.96
C ALA A 19 0.06 10.67 -11.07
N ILE A 20 0.42 10.05 -9.93
CA ILE A 20 1.19 8.80 -9.90
C ILE A 20 0.43 7.70 -10.64
N TRP A 21 -0.83 7.48 -10.27
CA TRP A 21 -1.63 6.42 -10.86
C TRP A 21 -2.00 6.69 -12.32
N LEU A 22 -2.27 7.94 -12.69
CA LEU A 22 -2.52 8.32 -14.08
C LEU A 22 -1.32 7.98 -14.97
N ILE A 23 -0.10 8.35 -14.56
CA ILE A 23 1.12 8.02 -15.31
C ILE A 23 1.32 6.51 -15.35
N PHE A 24 1.12 5.83 -14.22
CA PHE A 24 1.29 4.40 -14.13
C PHE A 24 0.35 3.66 -15.10
N PHE A 25 -0.94 3.97 -15.11
CA PHE A 25 -1.91 3.27 -15.95
C PHE A 25 -1.79 3.59 -17.45
N ASN A 26 -1.27 4.76 -17.83
CA ASN A 26 -1.18 5.16 -19.24
C ASN A 26 0.18 4.86 -19.89
N PHE A 27 1.28 4.84 -19.14
CA PHE A 27 2.64 4.78 -19.72
C PHE A 27 3.51 3.66 -19.17
N VAL A 28 3.36 3.30 -17.90
CA VAL A 28 4.24 2.31 -17.24
C VAL A 28 3.65 0.91 -17.33
N THR A 29 2.41 0.75 -16.87
CA THR A 29 1.61 -0.49 -16.85
C THR A 29 2.24 -1.66 -16.09
N HIS A 30 1.43 -2.65 -15.73
CA HIS A 30 1.89 -3.85 -15.01
C HIS A 30 2.75 -4.78 -15.87
N THR A 31 2.61 -4.74 -17.20
CA THR A 31 3.32 -5.64 -18.12
C THR A 31 4.80 -5.30 -18.25
N SER A 32 5.18 -4.04 -18.03
CA SER A 32 6.57 -3.57 -18.11
C SER A 32 7.22 -3.52 -16.72
N PHE A 33 7.43 -4.69 -16.10
CA PHE A 33 7.87 -4.76 -14.69
C PHE A 33 9.17 -3.98 -14.40
N VAL A 34 10.13 -3.94 -15.34
CA VAL A 34 11.38 -3.16 -15.17
C VAL A 34 11.08 -1.66 -15.09
N LEU A 35 10.23 -1.17 -16.00
CA LEU A 35 9.83 0.24 -16.01
C LEU A 35 9.04 0.58 -14.75
N ALA A 36 8.14 -0.30 -14.31
CA ALA A 36 7.38 -0.13 -13.07
C ALA A 36 8.29 -0.12 -11.83
N LEU A 37 9.26 -1.02 -11.77
CA LEU A 37 10.24 -1.06 -10.69
C LEU A 37 11.05 0.24 -10.62
N LEU A 38 11.56 0.72 -11.76
CA LEU A 38 12.30 1.98 -11.84
C LEU A 38 11.42 3.17 -11.46
N TYR A 39 10.18 3.19 -11.94
CA TYR A 39 9.20 4.24 -11.67
C TYR A 39 8.90 4.37 -10.17
N PHE A 40 8.44 3.29 -9.52
CA PHE A 40 8.10 3.32 -8.11
C PHE A 40 9.32 3.51 -7.20
N SER A 41 10.48 2.96 -7.58
CA SER A 41 11.74 3.19 -6.84
C SER A 41 12.15 4.66 -6.88
N SER A 42 12.11 5.27 -8.08
CA SER A 42 12.47 6.68 -8.26
C SER A 42 11.54 7.59 -7.47
N LEU A 43 10.22 7.35 -7.54
CA LEU A 43 9.26 8.10 -6.76
C LEU A 43 9.43 7.93 -5.26
N SER A 44 9.72 6.72 -4.79
CA SER A 44 10.00 6.46 -3.37
C SER A 44 11.22 7.24 -2.89
N ILE A 45 12.30 7.26 -3.68
CA ILE A 45 13.51 8.06 -3.38
C ILE A 45 13.17 9.56 -3.36
N VAL A 46 12.45 10.07 -4.37
CA VAL A 46 12.04 11.48 -4.42
C VAL A 46 11.19 11.84 -3.20
N PHE A 47 10.24 11.00 -2.79
CA PHE A 47 9.43 11.22 -1.59
C PHE A 47 10.29 11.27 -0.32
N LEU A 48 11.22 10.32 -0.16
CA LEU A 48 12.14 10.29 0.98
C LEU A 48 13.01 11.55 1.05
N LEU A 49 13.46 12.07 -0.10
CA LEU A 49 14.26 13.29 -0.17
C LEU A 49 13.43 14.55 0.12
N LEU A 50 12.25 14.69 -0.48
CA LEU A 50 11.37 15.85 -0.31
C LEU A 50 10.85 16.00 1.13
N PHE A 51 10.59 14.88 1.80
CA PHE A 51 10.06 14.85 3.16
C PHE A 51 11.05 14.28 4.18
N LYS A 52 12.36 14.44 3.92
CA LYS A 52 13.46 13.93 4.74
C LYS A 52 13.26 14.19 6.23
N ASP A 53 12.86 15.41 6.61
CA ASP A 53 12.69 15.78 8.01
C ASP A 53 11.63 14.93 8.74
N ILE A 54 10.54 14.59 8.04
CA ILE A 54 9.50 13.69 8.57
C ILE A 54 10.11 12.31 8.79
N PHE A 55 10.78 11.76 7.78
CA PHE A 55 11.33 10.41 7.84
C PHE A 55 12.46 10.25 8.85
N VAL A 56 13.35 11.23 8.96
CA VAL A 56 14.37 11.28 10.00
C VAL A 56 13.69 11.29 11.37
N LYS A 57 12.72 12.18 11.59
CA LYS A 57 12.03 12.30 12.88
C LYS A 57 11.31 11.02 13.33
N ILE A 58 10.69 10.27 12.42
CA ILE A 58 10.00 9.02 12.79
C ILE A 58 10.94 7.83 12.96
N SER A 59 12.16 7.90 12.39
CA SER A 59 13.14 6.82 12.42
C SER A 59 14.27 7.02 13.45
N THR A 60 14.32 8.18 14.13
CA THR A 60 15.35 8.51 15.15
C THR A 60 15.49 7.46 16.24
N HIS A 61 14.43 6.72 16.56
CA HIS A 61 14.42 5.70 17.61
C HIS A 61 14.40 4.26 17.07
N THR A 62 14.51 4.09 15.75
CA THR A 62 14.55 2.79 15.10
C THR A 62 15.97 2.21 15.21
N MET A 63 16.10 1.01 15.79
CA MET A 63 17.38 0.32 15.84
C MET A 63 17.62 -0.45 14.55
N LYS A 64 18.90 -0.68 14.18
CA LYS A 64 19.25 -1.48 13.00
C LYS A 64 18.62 -2.87 13.02
N ARG A 65 18.46 -3.50 14.18
CA ARG A 65 17.81 -4.81 14.33
C ARG A 65 16.33 -4.79 13.95
N ASP A 66 15.65 -3.66 14.15
CA ASP A 66 14.23 -3.51 13.82
C ASP A 66 14.05 -3.49 12.29
N LEU A 67 15.07 -3.08 11.54
CA LEU A 67 15.07 -3.14 10.07
C LEU A 67 15.16 -4.57 9.53
N LEU A 68 15.63 -5.55 10.33
CA LEU A 68 15.60 -6.97 9.95
C LEU A 68 14.17 -7.48 9.78
N LEU A 69 13.18 -6.82 10.40
CA LEU A 69 11.77 -7.16 10.22
C LEU A 69 11.29 -6.94 8.78
N ILE A 70 11.87 -5.96 8.06
CA ILE A 70 11.61 -5.75 6.64
C ILE A 70 12.05 -6.98 5.84
N ILE A 71 13.25 -7.50 6.14
CA ILE A 71 13.78 -8.70 5.49
C ILE A 71 12.85 -9.89 5.74
N GLY A 72 12.34 -10.04 6.96
CA GLY A 72 11.33 -11.06 7.29
C GLY A 72 10.06 -10.93 6.45
N ALA A 73 9.53 -9.71 6.28
CA ALA A 73 8.35 -9.48 5.44
C ALA A 73 8.62 -9.83 3.96
N PHE A 74 9.79 -9.46 3.42
CA PHE A 74 10.18 -9.86 2.06
C PHE A 74 10.33 -11.38 1.93
N PHE A 75 10.87 -12.06 2.94
CA PHE A 75 10.98 -13.52 2.91
C PHE A 75 9.59 -14.17 2.87
N LEU A 76 8.63 -13.69 3.68
CA LEU A 76 7.25 -14.17 3.64
C LEU A 76 6.57 -13.91 2.29
N HIS A 77 6.85 -12.75 1.67
CA HIS A 77 6.34 -12.40 0.36
C HIS A 77 6.87 -13.34 -0.75
N VAL A 78 8.17 -13.63 -0.73
CA VAL A 78 8.80 -14.61 -1.64
C VAL A 78 8.27 -16.03 -1.38
N ALA A 79 8.10 -16.41 -0.11
CA ALA A 79 7.52 -17.70 0.25
C ALA A 79 6.08 -17.83 -0.26
N THR A 80 5.28 -16.75 -0.18
CA THR A 80 3.92 -16.71 -0.71
C THR A 80 3.90 -16.94 -2.21
N TYR A 81 4.75 -16.23 -2.97
CA TYR A 81 4.92 -16.46 -4.40
C TYR A 81 5.26 -17.93 -4.69
N TRP A 82 6.24 -18.49 -3.97
CA TRP A 82 6.64 -19.88 -4.14
C TRP A 82 5.51 -20.87 -3.82
N ILE A 83 4.75 -20.64 -2.75
CA ILE A 83 3.63 -21.50 -2.36
C ILE A 83 2.54 -21.51 -3.43
N CYS A 84 2.12 -20.33 -3.91
CA CYS A 84 1.10 -20.21 -4.96
C CYS A 84 1.51 -21.00 -6.21
N HIS A 85 2.74 -20.83 -6.70
CA HIS A 85 3.19 -21.51 -7.92
C HIS A 85 3.50 -22.99 -7.74
N ARG A 86 3.84 -23.43 -6.53
CA ARG A 86 4.26 -24.82 -6.29
C ARG A 86 3.13 -25.74 -5.84
N PHE A 87 2.18 -25.23 -5.06
CA PHE A 87 1.19 -26.04 -4.37
C PHE A 87 -0.27 -25.68 -4.69
N LEU A 88 -0.53 -24.53 -5.28
CA LEU A 88 -1.89 -24.08 -5.60
C LEU A 88 -2.12 -24.10 -7.12
N THR A 89 -3.37 -24.27 -7.51
CA THR A 89 -3.78 -24.16 -8.92
C THR A 89 -4.05 -22.69 -9.24
N ALA A 90 -3.64 -22.23 -10.41
CA ALA A 90 -3.91 -20.86 -10.84
C ALA A 90 -5.36 -20.73 -11.33
N PRO A 91 -6.17 -19.79 -10.79
CA PRO A 91 -7.55 -19.56 -11.23
C PRO A 91 -7.61 -18.76 -12.55
N LEU A 92 -7.16 -19.38 -13.65
CA LEU A 92 -6.88 -18.71 -14.93
C LEU A 92 -8.05 -17.90 -15.50
N GLU A 93 -9.29 -18.39 -15.38
CA GLU A 93 -10.47 -17.71 -15.90
C GLU A 93 -10.72 -16.37 -15.18
N LEU A 94 -10.56 -16.34 -13.85
CA LEU A 94 -10.71 -15.12 -13.05
C LEU A 94 -9.53 -14.14 -13.24
N MET A 95 -8.38 -14.64 -13.71
CA MET A 95 -7.18 -13.83 -13.94
C MET A 95 -7.19 -13.11 -15.30
N LYS A 96 -7.92 -13.60 -16.30
CA LYS A 96 -7.79 -13.19 -17.72
C LYS A 96 -7.99 -11.69 -17.99
N HIS A 97 -8.77 -11.00 -17.16
CA HIS A 97 -9.11 -9.58 -17.35
C HIS A 97 -8.72 -8.71 -16.14
N ASN A 98 -7.84 -9.22 -15.29
CA ASN A 98 -7.59 -8.63 -13.99
C ASN A 98 -6.14 -8.13 -13.84
N THR A 99 -5.97 -6.90 -13.38
CA THR A 99 -4.65 -6.30 -13.17
C THR A 99 -4.18 -6.35 -11.70
N ALA A 100 -4.99 -6.89 -10.81
CA ALA A 100 -4.65 -7.00 -9.39
C ALA A 100 -3.49 -7.97 -9.20
N SER A 101 -2.35 -7.43 -8.77
CA SER A 101 -1.12 -8.21 -8.57
C SER A 101 -1.27 -9.44 -7.68
N PHE A 102 -2.13 -9.41 -6.65
CA PHE A 102 -2.35 -10.56 -5.77
C PHE A 102 -3.13 -11.69 -6.45
N MET A 103 -3.88 -11.40 -7.51
CA MET A 103 -4.53 -12.43 -8.33
C MET A 103 -3.54 -13.02 -9.34
N GLN A 104 -2.67 -12.19 -9.92
CA GLN A 104 -1.71 -12.62 -10.93
C GLN A 104 -0.52 -13.39 -10.36
N VAL A 105 -0.02 -13.00 -9.19
CA VAL A 105 1.16 -13.57 -8.52
C VAL A 105 2.33 -13.73 -9.50
N ASP A 106 2.59 -12.71 -10.31
CA ASP A 106 3.57 -12.71 -11.38
C ASP A 106 4.89 -12.01 -10.97
N ARG A 107 5.70 -11.59 -11.94
CA ARG A 107 6.92 -10.81 -11.66
C ARG A 107 6.64 -9.45 -11.05
N TYR A 108 5.50 -8.84 -11.38
CA TYR A 108 5.09 -7.58 -10.75
C TYR A 108 4.81 -7.81 -9.28
N PHE A 109 4.08 -8.89 -8.94
CA PHE A 109 3.79 -9.25 -7.56
C PHE A 109 5.07 -9.33 -6.73
N ILE A 110 6.03 -10.18 -7.10
CA ILE A 110 7.21 -10.41 -6.24
C ILE A 110 8.19 -9.22 -6.18
N TRP A 111 8.40 -8.48 -7.28
CA TRP A 111 9.45 -7.46 -7.35
C TRP A 111 8.95 -6.03 -7.23
N VAL A 112 7.82 -5.72 -7.86
CA VAL A 112 7.32 -4.35 -7.97
C VAL A 112 6.38 -4.04 -6.82
N LYS A 113 5.52 -4.99 -6.44
CA LYS A 113 4.48 -4.76 -5.43
C LYS A 113 5.04 -4.29 -4.08
N PRO A 114 6.17 -4.80 -3.57
CA PRO A 114 6.74 -4.27 -2.33
C PRO A 114 7.17 -2.81 -2.42
N ILE A 115 7.67 -2.37 -3.58
CA ILE A 115 8.11 -0.99 -3.80
C ILE A 115 6.92 -0.06 -4.03
N ASP A 116 5.89 -0.53 -4.73
CA ASP A 116 4.58 0.13 -4.82
C ASP A 116 3.99 0.34 -3.41
N SER A 117 3.87 -0.73 -2.61
CA SER A 117 3.39 -0.64 -1.23
C SER A 117 4.25 0.29 -0.36
N LEU A 118 5.57 0.32 -0.57
CA LEU A 118 6.47 1.27 0.09
C LEU A 118 6.09 2.70 -0.25
N LEU A 119 5.96 3.06 -1.54
CA LEU A 119 5.57 4.40 -1.97
C LEU A 119 4.25 4.82 -1.32
N GLN A 120 3.24 3.94 -1.37
CA GLN A 120 1.95 4.20 -0.72
C GLN A 120 2.12 4.46 0.79
N GLN A 121 2.96 3.69 1.48
CA GLN A 121 3.20 3.92 2.92
C GLN A 121 3.93 5.24 3.17
N LEU A 122 4.91 5.62 2.35
CA LEU A 122 5.58 6.91 2.45
C LEU A 122 4.58 8.07 2.29
N MET A 123 3.68 7.97 1.32
CA MET A 123 2.63 8.97 1.09
C MET A 123 1.67 9.08 2.28
N ILE A 124 1.23 7.95 2.85
CA ILE A 124 0.33 7.93 4.03
C ILE A 124 1.03 8.54 5.25
N ILE A 125 2.29 8.19 5.50
CA ILE A 125 3.09 8.73 6.60
C ILE A 125 3.13 10.26 6.53
N VAL A 126 3.40 10.81 5.33
CA VAL A 126 3.44 12.26 5.10
C VAL A 126 2.06 12.88 5.36
N LEU A 127 0.99 12.30 4.81
CA LEU A 127 -0.39 12.79 5.01
C LEU A 127 -0.76 12.83 6.50
N VAL A 128 -0.60 11.71 7.19
CA VAL A 128 -0.95 11.54 8.61
C VAL A 128 -0.15 12.50 9.47
N THR A 129 1.17 12.61 9.25
CA THR A 129 2.03 13.49 10.03
C THR A 129 1.64 14.96 9.82
N LYS A 130 1.46 15.40 8.57
CA LYS A 130 1.10 16.80 8.26
C LYS A 130 -0.27 17.18 8.80
N LEU A 131 -1.26 16.29 8.73
CA LEU A 131 -2.58 16.56 9.31
C LEU A 131 -2.54 16.56 10.84
N TYR A 132 -1.75 15.67 11.45
CA TYR A 132 -1.57 15.65 12.90
C TYR A 132 -0.88 16.93 13.41
N GLU A 133 0.07 17.50 12.67
CA GLU A 133 0.67 18.82 12.95
C GLU A 133 -0.38 19.94 12.95
N GLN A 134 -1.46 19.81 12.16
CA GLN A 134 -2.61 20.71 12.18
C GLN A 134 -3.64 20.38 13.27
N LYS A 135 -3.27 19.57 14.27
CA LYS A 135 -4.10 19.16 15.41
C LYS A 135 -5.33 18.33 15.02
N VAL A 136 -5.30 17.67 13.86
CA VAL A 136 -6.34 16.69 13.51
C VAL A 136 -6.23 15.49 14.45
N SER A 137 -7.36 15.09 15.06
CA SER A 137 -7.38 13.97 16.01
C SER A 137 -7.10 12.63 15.34
N ILE A 138 -6.54 11.67 16.07
CA ILE A 138 -6.28 10.30 15.56
C ILE A 138 -7.57 9.64 15.07
N ARG A 139 -8.69 9.84 15.78
CA ARG A 139 -10.00 9.34 15.37
C ARG A 139 -10.45 9.91 14.02
N THR A 140 -10.26 11.22 13.82
CA THR A 140 -10.59 11.88 12.55
C THR A 140 -9.69 11.38 11.42
N LEU A 141 -8.39 11.21 11.68
CA LEU A 141 -7.46 10.62 10.71
C LEU A 141 -7.86 9.19 10.34
N ALA A 142 -8.28 8.38 11.31
CA ALA A 142 -8.71 7.00 11.07
C ALA A 142 -9.92 6.98 10.15
N ILE A 143 -10.98 7.73 10.48
CA ILE A 143 -12.19 7.82 9.65
C ILE A 143 -11.84 8.34 8.25
N LEU A 144 -11.01 9.39 8.15
CA LEU A 144 -10.57 9.93 6.87
C LEU A 144 -9.88 8.86 6.03
N LEU A 145 -8.84 8.20 6.55
CA LEU A 145 -8.14 7.15 5.81
C LEU A 145 -9.04 5.97 5.46
N GLY A 146 -9.91 5.54 6.38
CA GLY A 146 -10.88 4.47 6.12
C GLY A 146 -11.79 4.80 4.93
N VAL A 147 -12.35 6.01 4.89
CA VAL A 147 -13.19 6.46 3.76
C VAL A 147 -12.37 6.54 2.47
N LEU A 148 -11.18 7.15 2.53
CA LEU A 148 -10.31 7.31 1.36
C LEU A 148 -9.93 5.96 0.74
N PHE A 149 -9.47 5.02 1.57
CA PHE A 149 -9.06 3.71 1.11
C PHE A 149 -10.25 2.89 0.64
N GLY A 150 -11.36 2.89 1.37
CA GLY A 150 -12.58 2.20 0.94
C GLY A 150 -13.02 2.65 -0.45
N VAL A 151 -13.14 3.98 -0.66
CA VAL A 151 -13.53 4.56 -1.96
C VAL A 151 -12.51 4.25 -3.06
N ALA A 152 -11.21 4.38 -2.80
CA ALA A 152 -10.18 4.10 -3.79
C ALA A 152 -10.24 2.63 -4.29
N HIS A 153 -10.55 1.69 -3.39
CA HIS A 153 -10.61 0.26 -3.74
C HIS A 153 -11.95 -0.14 -4.37
N PHE A 154 -13.01 0.67 -4.26
CA PHE A 154 -14.25 0.42 -5.02
C PHE A 154 -14.03 0.50 -6.53
N TYR A 155 -13.02 1.25 -7.00
CA TYR A 155 -12.66 1.28 -8.42
C TYR A 155 -12.27 -0.11 -8.96
N SER A 156 -11.77 -1.00 -8.10
CA SER A 156 -11.43 -2.37 -8.49
C SER A 156 -12.63 -3.19 -8.97
N MET A 157 -13.87 -2.80 -8.63
CA MET A 157 -15.08 -3.45 -9.16
C MET A 157 -15.19 -3.40 -10.69
N GLN A 158 -14.44 -2.51 -11.36
CA GLN A 158 -14.39 -2.47 -12.82
C GLN A 158 -13.61 -3.65 -13.43
N HIS A 159 -12.76 -4.32 -12.64
CA HIS A 159 -11.82 -5.33 -13.12
C HIS A 159 -11.92 -6.65 -12.32
N MET A 160 -12.71 -6.67 -11.25
CA MET A 160 -12.82 -7.77 -10.29
C MET A 160 -14.29 -8.11 -10.03
N GLU A 161 -14.57 -9.39 -9.75
CA GLU A 161 -15.90 -9.80 -9.29
C GLU A 161 -16.27 -9.14 -7.94
N LEU A 162 -17.58 -9.02 -7.69
CA LEU A 162 -18.10 -8.33 -6.51
C LEU A 162 -17.61 -8.97 -5.19
N GLY A 163 -17.59 -10.30 -5.11
CA GLY A 163 -17.18 -11.02 -3.89
C GLY A 163 -15.74 -10.71 -3.46
N PRO A 164 -14.73 -11.01 -4.30
CA PRO A 164 -13.33 -10.65 -4.06
C PRO A 164 -13.13 -9.15 -3.82
N THR A 165 -13.84 -8.29 -4.55
CA THR A 165 -13.74 -6.83 -4.37
C THR A 165 -14.26 -6.40 -2.99
N ALA A 166 -15.41 -6.92 -2.56
CA ALA A 166 -16.00 -6.58 -1.27
C ALA A 166 -15.08 -6.99 -0.11
N LEU A 167 -14.47 -8.18 -0.17
CA LEU A 167 -13.49 -8.63 0.81
C LEU A 167 -12.27 -7.72 0.83
N MET A 168 -11.71 -7.40 -0.35
CA MET A 168 -10.56 -6.50 -0.45
C MET A 168 -10.88 -5.12 0.16
N VAL A 169 -11.99 -4.49 -0.25
CA VAL A 169 -12.44 -3.19 0.26
C VAL A 169 -12.62 -3.23 1.78
N PHE A 170 -13.22 -4.31 2.32
CA PHE A 170 -13.42 -4.47 3.75
C PHE A 170 -12.08 -4.49 4.51
N PHE A 171 -11.14 -5.35 4.12
CA PHE A 171 -9.86 -5.48 4.81
C PHE A 171 -8.96 -4.26 4.64
N THR A 172 -8.93 -3.63 3.45
CA THR A 172 -8.15 -2.40 3.24
C THR A 172 -8.71 -1.23 4.04
N THR A 173 -10.04 -1.10 4.11
CA THR A 173 -10.71 -0.10 4.96
C THR A 173 -10.40 -0.34 6.43
N LEU A 174 -10.52 -1.58 6.91
CA LEU A 174 -10.25 -1.93 8.31
C LEU A 174 -8.79 -1.63 8.67
N PHE A 175 -7.84 -1.98 7.80
CA PHE A 175 -6.45 -1.65 8.02
C PHE A 175 -6.20 -0.14 8.04
N ALA A 176 -6.79 0.61 7.10
CA ALA A 176 -6.68 2.06 7.03
C ALA A 176 -7.19 2.79 8.30
N LEU A 177 -8.22 2.25 8.97
CA LEU A 177 -8.71 2.77 10.26
C LEU A 177 -7.65 2.66 11.38
N VAL A 178 -6.77 1.66 11.32
CA VAL A 178 -5.76 1.38 12.35
C VAL A 178 -4.44 2.13 12.09
N MET A 179 -4.15 2.47 10.83
CA MET A 179 -2.88 3.11 10.42
C MET A 179 -2.50 4.35 11.25
N PRO A 180 -3.39 5.34 11.52
CA PRO A 180 -2.98 6.55 12.24
C PRO A 180 -2.52 6.25 13.66
N TYR A 181 -3.12 5.26 14.32
CA TYR A 181 -2.68 4.83 15.64
C TYR A 181 -1.30 4.17 15.56
N LEU A 182 -1.09 3.24 14.61
CA LEU A 182 0.22 2.63 14.39
C LEU A 182 1.29 3.70 14.18
N LEU A 183 1.06 4.61 13.23
CA LEU A 183 2.04 5.62 12.85
C LEU A 183 2.38 6.62 13.97
N LEU A 184 1.40 7.02 14.80
CA LEU A 184 1.58 8.10 15.77
C LEU A 184 1.84 7.62 17.20
N LYS A 185 1.50 6.37 17.55
CA LYS A 185 1.52 5.87 18.93
C LYS A 185 2.37 4.62 19.14
N VAL A 186 2.63 3.85 18.09
CA VAL A 186 3.42 2.61 18.21
C VAL A 186 4.88 2.89 17.83
N LYS A 187 5.81 2.48 18.70
CA LYS A 187 7.25 2.55 18.38
C LYS A 187 7.52 1.74 17.11
N ASN A 188 8.23 2.34 16.15
CA ASN A 188 8.47 1.75 14.83
C ASN A 188 7.17 1.45 14.05
N GLY A 189 6.06 2.12 14.36
CA GLY A 189 4.77 1.87 13.74
C GLY A 189 4.76 2.02 12.22
N TYR A 190 5.65 2.84 11.65
CA TYR A 190 5.83 2.94 10.20
C TYR A 190 6.37 1.64 9.56
N LEU A 191 7.25 0.91 10.26
CA LEU A 191 7.74 -0.39 9.81
C LEU A 191 6.62 -1.43 9.86
N TYR A 192 5.90 -1.49 10.98
CA TYR A 192 4.77 -2.42 11.12
C TYR A 192 3.68 -2.14 10.10
N ASN A 193 3.41 -0.87 9.82
CA ASN A 193 2.46 -0.46 8.78
C ASN A 193 2.85 -1.00 7.39
N PHE A 194 4.14 -0.89 7.01
CA PHE A 194 4.63 -1.49 5.78
C PHE A 194 4.51 -3.02 5.78
N MET A 195 4.94 -3.68 6.85
CA MET A 195 4.88 -5.14 6.97
C MET A 195 3.46 -5.69 6.90
N ILE A 196 2.51 -5.05 7.60
CA ILE A 196 1.10 -5.45 7.59
C ILE A 196 0.51 -5.29 6.20
N HIS A 197 0.87 -4.23 5.46
CA HIS A 197 0.43 -4.07 4.08
C HIS A 197 0.90 -5.25 3.22
N ILE A 198 2.20 -5.58 3.24
CA ILE A 198 2.73 -6.73 2.48
C ILE A 198 2.02 -8.03 2.90
N ALA A 199 1.85 -8.26 4.20
CA ALA A 199 1.16 -9.44 4.71
C ALA A 199 -0.30 -9.52 4.25
N LEU A 200 -1.03 -8.40 4.15
CA LEU A 200 -2.39 -8.38 3.62
C LEU A 200 -2.44 -8.69 2.12
N VAL A 201 -1.45 -8.23 1.35
CA VAL A 201 -1.30 -8.58 -0.07
C VAL A 201 -1.01 -10.07 -0.24
N ASP A 202 -0.12 -10.62 0.59
CA ASP A 202 0.22 -12.04 0.60
C ASP A 202 -0.96 -12.92 0.98
N LEU A 203 -1.68 -12.54 2.05
CA LEU A 203 -2.88 -13.24 2.49
C LEU A 203 -3.97 -13.19 1.41
N ALA A 204 -4.13 -12.06 0.72
CA ALA A 204 -5.06 -11.95 -0.40
C ALA A 204 -4.68 -12.90 -1.54
N ALA A 205 -3.39 -13.01 -1.88
CA ALA A 205 -2.90 -13.94 -2.90
C ALA A 205 -3.16 -15.41 -2.53
N LEU A 206 -2.75 -15.81 -1.32
CA LEU A 206 -2.95 -17.18 -0.81
C LEU A 206 -4.43 -17.54 -0.73
N THR A 207 -5.27 -16.62 -0.24
CA THR A 207 -6.72 -16.84 -0.14
C THR A 207 -7.34 -16.95 -1.52
N PHE A 208 -6.95 -16.09 -2.45
CA PHE A 208 -7.50 -16.11 -3.80
C PHE A 208 -7.12 -17.40 -4.54
N TRP A 209 -5.84 -17.76 -4.56
CA TRP A 209 -5.38 -18.99 -5.23
C TRP A 209 -5.88 -20.25 -4.51
N GLY A 210 -5.99 -20.23 -3.18
CA GLY A 210 -6.43 -21.40 -2.41
C GLY A 210 -7.94 -21.66 -2.45
N LEU A 211 -8.77 -20.63 -2.70
CA LEU A 211 -10.23 -20.78 -2.78
C LEU A 211 -10.76 -20.93 -4.21
N PHE A 212 -10.06 -20.36 -5.20
CA PHE A 212 -10.57 -20.28 -6.58
C PHE A 212 -9.75 -21.09 -7.59
N GLY A 213 -8.59 -21.62 -7.20
CA GLY A 213 -7.73 -22.48 -8.02
C GLY A 213 -8.11 -23.95 -7.92
#